data_AF-A0A4U8Q5L3-F1
#
_entry.id   AF-A0A4U8Q5L3-F1
#
_cell.length_a   1.000
_cell.length_b   1.000
_cell.length_c   1.000
_cell.angle_alpha   90.00
_cell.angle_beta   90.00
_cell.angle_gamma   90.00
#
_symmetry.space_group_name_H-M   'P 1'
#
loop_
_entity.id
_entity.type
_entity.pdbx_description
1 polymer ?
#
loop_
_entity_poly.entity_id
_entity_poly.type
_entity_poly.pdbx_seq_one_letter_code
_entity_poly.pdbx_strand_id
1 'polypeptide(L)'
;MNFGYDEISQTSIRITKSPGQSEGSAVVQRERGIVSVQRMKKVFCDECIEKILNTVQNKLLEEFVIFDADNKLFYPLSEGTVKIGRYALEIVYGSYGNYEIRIKYTEE
;
A
#
# COMPACT_ATOMS: atom_id res chain seq x y z
N MET A 1 -10.90 11.08 -8.41
CA MET A 1 -10.12 10.89 -7.17
C MET A 1 -10.66 9.64 -6.51
N ASN A 2 -9.79 8.68 -6.19
CA ASN A 2 -10.21 7.39 -5.62
C ASN A 2 -9.62 7.23 -4.22
N PHE A 3 -10.38 6.62 -3.32
CA PHE A 3 -10.00 6.45 -1.92
C PHE A 3 -10.23 5.00 -1.50
N GLY A 4 -9.34 4.48 -0.65
CA GLY A 4 -9.50 3.20 0.05
C GLY A 4 -9.18 3.37 1.53
N TYR A 5 -9.84 2.58 2.37
CA TYR A 5 -9.65 2.60 3.82
C TYR A 5 -9.65 1.16 4.34
N ASP A 6 -8.62 0.80 5.10
CA ASP A 6 -8.58 -0.46 5.83
C ASP A 6 -9.11 -0.22 7.25
N GLU A 7 -10.26 -0.80 7.59
CA GLU A 7 -10.87 -0.66 8.92
C GLU A 7 -10.03 -1.28 10.05
N ILE A 8 -9.13 -2.21 9.73
CA ILE A 8 -8.35 -2.96 10.71
C ILE A 8 -7.11 -2.15 11.12
N SER A 9 -6.27 -1.76 10.16
CA SER A 9 -5.07 -0.93 10.41
C SER A 9 -5.37 0.58 10.49
N GLN A 10 -6.54 0.99 10.00
CA GLN A 10 -6.92 2.39 9.73
C GLN A 10 -6.03 3.08 8.70
N THR A 11 -5.26 2.33 7.92
CA THR A 11 -4.49 2.95 6.86
C THR A 11 -5.43 3.35 5.73
N SER A 12 -5.26 4.57 5.22
CA SER A 12 -6.01 5.06 4.06
C SER A 12 -5.08 5.23 2.86
N ILE A 13 -5.64 5.00 1.67
CA ILE A 13 -4.98 5.27 0.40
C ILE A 13 -5.80 6.30 -0.37
N ARG A 14 -5.13 7.33 -0.89
CA ARG A 14 -5.72 8.35 -1.75
C ARG A 14 -4.98 8.43 -3.06
N ILE A 15 -5.67 8.17 -4.17
CA ILE A 15 -5.13 8.25 -5.52
C ILE A 15 -5.66 9.48 -6.23
N THR A 16 -4.73 10.33 -6.67
CA THR A 16 -4.98 11.54 -7.44
C THR A 16 -4.36 11.38 -8.82
N LYS A 17 -5.12 11.70 -9.86
CA LYS A 17 -4.64 11.78 -11.24
C LYS A 17 -4.83 13.21 -11.72
N SER A 18 -3.81 13.80 -12.31
CA SER A 18 -3.91 15.12 -12.93
C SER A 18 -4.41 14.94 -14.37
N PRO A 19 -5.63 15.37 -14.72
CA PRO A 19 -6.14 15.21 -16.08
C PRO A 19 -5.24 15.96 -17.08
N GLY A 20 -4.82 15.28 -18.14
CA GLY A 20 -3.97 15.86 -19.20
C GLY A 20 -2.47 15.86 -18.90
N GLN A 21 -2.04 15.44 -17.71
CA GLN A 21 -0.63 15.17 -17.41
C GLN A 21 -0.46 13.66 -17.24
N SER A 22 0.61 13.10 -17.79
CA SER A 22 0.96 11.67 -17.67
C SER A 22 1.53 11.34 -16.29
N GLU A 23 1.04 12.03 -15.26
CA GLU A 23 1.50 12.06 -13.88
C GLU A 23 0.33 11.92 -12.91
N GLY A 24 0.60 11.24 -11.80
CA GLY A 24 -0.35 11.07 -10.71
C GLY A 24 0.36 10.78 -9.40
N SER A 25 -0.39 10.73 -8.31
CA SER A 25 0.13 10.38 -6.99
C SER A 25 -0.81 9.48 -6.22
N ALA A 26 -0.22 8.59 -5.43
CA ALA A 26 -0.90 7.83 -4.40
C ALA A 26 -0.29 8.19 -3.05
N VAL A 27 -1.14 8.60 -2.10
CA VAL A 27 -0.72 8.87 -0.73
C VAL A 27 -1.25 7.76 0.15
N VAL A 28 -0.36 7.11 0.89
CA VAL A 28 -0.68 6.11 1.91
C VAL A 28 -0.50 6.75 3.28
N GLN A 29 -1.58 6.88 4.03
CA GLN A 29 -1.57 7.51 5.35
C GLN A 29 -1.70 6.47 6.44
N ARG A 30 -0.56 6.13 7.07
CA ARG A 30 -0.53 5.20 8.21
C ARG A 30 -0.99 5.97 9.44
N GLU A 31 -2.26 5.81 9.81
CA GLU A 31 -2.77 6.44 11.04
C GLU A 31 -2.09 5.83 12.27
N ARG A 32 -2.46 4.60 12.63
CA ARG A 32 -1.86 3.90 13.78
C ARG A 32 -0.83 2.87 13.36
N GLY A 33 -0.92 2.34 12.14
CA GLY A 33 -0.02 1.29 11.62
C GLY A 33 0.02 0.01 12.45
N ILE A 34 -1.01 -0.23 13.27
CA ILE A 34 -1.12 -1.38 14.18
C ILE A 34 -2.41 -2.13 13.83
N VAL A 35 -2.25 -3.38 13.42
CA VAL A 35 -3.35 -4.33 13.24
C VAL A 35 -3.92 -4.69 14.62
N SER A 36 -5.15 -4.25 14.91
CA SER A 36 -5.82 -4.54 16.18
C SER A 36 -6.65 -5.81 16.08
N VAL A 37 -6.36 -6.81 16.93
CA VAL A 37 -7.18 -8.04 17.03
C VAL A 37 -8.65 -7.72 17.31
N GLN A 38 -8.93 -6.69 18.12
CA GLN A 38 -10.30 -6.25 18.41
C GLN A 38 -11.03 -5.74 17.16
N ARG A 39 -10.30 -5.18 16.18
CA ARG A 39 -10.86 -4.75 14.89
C ARG A 39 -10.95 -5.90 13.90
N MET A 40 -9.95 -6.78 13.87
CA MET A 40 -10.00 -8.00 13.07
C MET A 40 -11.25 -8.81 13.41
N LYS A 41 -11.60 -8.94 14.70
CA LYS A 41 -12.82 -9.64 15.16
C LYS A 41 -14.14 -9.06 14.62
N LYS A 42 -14.15 -7.83 14.11
CA LYS A 42 -15.34 -7.24 13.45
C LYS A 42 -15.54 -7.75 12.03
N VAL A 43 -14.47 -8.25 11.40
CA VAL A 43 -14.42 -8.62 9.97
C VAL A 43 -14.20 -10.12 9.79
N PHE A 44 -13.44 -10.74 10.70
CA PHE A 44 -12.99 -12.13 10.61
C PHE A 44 -13.46 -12.95 11.81
N CYS A 45 -13.71 -14.24 11.56
CA CYS A 45 -13.97 -15.23 12.60
C CYS A 45 -12.71 -15.52 13.43
N ASP A 46 -12.86 -16.02 14.66
CA ASP A 46 -11.71 -16.31 15.53
C ASP A 46 -10.74 -17.33 14.89
N GLU A 47 -11.26 -18.42 14.31
CA GLU A 47 -10.43 -19.40 13.58
C GLU A 47 -9.74 -18.78 12.35
N CYS A 48 -10.37 -17.80 11.71
CA CYS A 48 -9.85 -17.09 10.55
C CYS A 48 -8.63 -16.25 10.97
N ILE A 49 -8.73 -15.56 12.11
CA ILE A 49 -7.66 -14.76 12.68
C ILE A 49 -6.47 -15.65 13.05
N GLU A 50 -6.72 -16.78 13.71
CA GLU A 50 -5.65 -17.74 14.04
C GLU A 50 -4.93 -18.27 12.80
N LYS A 51 -5.67 -18.61 11.74
CA LYS A 51 -5.07 -19.05 10.46
C LYS A 51 -4.20 -17.98 9.84
N ILE A 52 -4.64 -16.71 9.86
CA ILE A 52 -3.85 -15.58 9.35
C ILE A 52 -2.55 -15.46 10.14
N LEU A 53 -2.62 -15.40 11.48
CA LEU A 53 -1.45 -15.26 12.36
C LEU A 53 -0.45 -16.42 12.20
N ASN A 54 -0.94 -17.65 12.09
CA ASN A 54 -0.12 -18.83 11.86
C ASN A 54 0.56 -18.82 10.48
N THR A 55 -0.17 -18.41 9.44
CA THR A 55 0.35 -18.34 8.06
C THR A 55 1.51 -17.36 7.95
N VAL A 56 1.41 -16.22 8.62
CA VAL A 56 2.45 -15.19 8.59
C VAL A 56 3.59 -15.47 9.56
N GLN A 57 3.52 -16.55 10.35
CA GLN A 57 4.55 -16.98 11.31
C GLN A 57 5.04 -15.84 12.23
N ASN A 58 4.15 -14.93 12.62
CA ASN A 58 4.49 -13.72 13.38
C ASN A 58 5.51 -12.78 12.70
N LYS A 59 5.71 -12.90 11.38
CA LYS A 59 6.50 -11.92 10.61
C LYS A 59 5.69 -10.64 10.43
N LEU A 60 6.41 -9.53 10.29
CA LEU A 60 5.82 -8.27 9.87
C LEU A 60 5.19 -8.46 8.49
N LEU A 61 3.87 -8.30 8.43
CA LEU A 61 3.17 -8.12 7.17
C LEU A 61 3.43 -6.69 6.69
N GLU A 62 3.96 -6.56 5.47
CA GLU A 62 3.97 -5.26 4.82
C GLU A 62 2.53 -4.80 4.60
N GLU A 63 2.22 -3.58 5.02
CA GLU A 63 0.87 -3.03 4.89
C GLU A 63 0.48 -2.82 3.42
N PHE A 64 1.48 -2.55 2.56
CA PHE A 64 1.28 -2.29 1.14
C PHE A 64 2.41 -2.89 0.32
N VAL A 65 2.03 -3.41 -0.84
CA VAL A 65 2.93 -3.86 -1.89
C VAL A 65 2.45 -3.30 -3.21
N ILE A 66 3.38 -3.05 -4.13
CA ILE A 66 3.04 -2.74 -5.52
C ILE A 66 3.00 -4.06 -6.28
N PHE A 67 1.84 -4.37 -6.88
CA PHE A 67 1.68 -5.56 -7.71
C PHE A 67 1.79 -5.20 -9.19
N ASP A 68 2.81 -5.72 -9.86
CA ASP A 68 2.92 -5.72 -11.31
C ASP A 68 2.10 -6.88 -11.87
N ALA A 69 0.96 -6.56 -12.49
CA ALA A 69 0.05 -7.55 -13.04
C ALA A 69 0.61 -8.28 -14.26
N ASP A 70 1.47 -7.63 -15.04
CA ASP A 70 2.02 -8.20 -16.28
C ASP A 70 3.04 -9.28 -15.94
N ASN A 71 3.98 -8.97 -15.04
CA ASN A 71 5.02 -9.90 -14.60
C ASN A 71 4.60 -10.76 -13.40
N LYS A 72 3.46 -10.46 -12.78
CA LYS A 72 2.95 -11.11 -11.56
C LYS A 72 3.94 -11.02 -10.39
N LEU A 73 4.59 -9.87 -10.25
CA LEU A 73 5.60 -9.61 -9.22
C LEU A 73 5.09 -8.64 -8.16
N PHE A 74 5.48 -8.89 -6.92
CA PHE A 74 5.22 -8.00 -5.80
C PHE A 74 6.50 -7.23 -5.45
N TYR A 75 6.38 -5.91 -5.32
CA TYR A 75 7.46 -5.01 -4.91
C TYR A 75 7.12 -4.39 -3.55
N PRO A 76 8.05 -4.41 -2.58
CA PRO A 76 7.86 -3.74 -1.30
C PRO A 76 7.89 -2.21 -1.47
N LEU A 77 7.21 -1.48 -0.58
CA LEU A 77 7.31 -0.01 -0.53
C LEU A 77 8.62 0.43 0.13
N SER A 78 9.67 0.58 -0.68
CA SER A 78 10.98 1.06 -0.26
C SER A 78 11.24 2.47 -0.79
N GLU A 79 11.96 3.30 -0.02
CA GLU A 79 12.28 4.67 -0.46
C GLU A 79 13.15 4.65 -1.73
N GLY A 80 12.89 5.62 -2.62
CA GLY A 80 13.65 5.80 -3.85
C GLY A 80 12.79 5.66 -5.10
N THR A 81 13.44 5.45 -6.24
CA THR A 81 12.76 5.33 -7.53
C THR A 81 12.79 3.89 -8.01
N VAL A 82 11.62 3.32 -8.31
CA VAL A 82 11.47 2.01 -8.94
C VAL A 82 10.81 2.17 -10.31
N LYS A 83 11.35 1.51 -11.33
CA LYS A 83 10.75 1.45 -12.66
C LYS A 83 9.99 0.13 -12.80
N ILE A 84 8.69 0.20 -13.09
CA ILE A 84 7.83 -0.95 -13.30
C ILE A 84 7.11 -0.75 -14.64
N GLY A 85 7.47 -1.57 -15.63
CA GLY A 85 7.02 -1.39 -17.01
C GLY A 85 7.31 0.02 -17.54
N ARG A 86 6.25 0.73 -17.95
CA ARG A 86 6.29 2.11 -18.47
C ARG A 86 6.06 3.17 -17.40
N TYR A 87 6.20 2.81 -16.13
CA TYR A 87 6.01 3.75 -15.02
C TYR A 87 7.29 3.87 -14.21
N ALA A 88 7.68 5.11 -13.92
CA ALA A 88 8.62 5.43 -12.86
C ALA A 88 7.82 5.82 -11.62
N LEU A 89 8.08 5.11 -10.52
CA LEU A 89 7.45 5.35 -9.23
C LEU A 89 8.52 5.90 -8.29
N GLU A 90 8.37 7.16 -7.89
CA GLU A 90 9.18 7.77 -6.84
C GLU A 90 8.43 7.61 -5.51
N ILE A 91 9.00 6.84 -4.60
CA ILE A 91 8.44 6.56 -3.27
C ILE A 91 9.23 7.40 -2.26
N VAL A 92 8.53 8.29 -1.59
CA VAL A 92 9.10 9.20 -0.58
C VAL A 92 8.44 8.94 0.76
N TYR A 93 9.26 8.81 1.81
CA TYR A 93 8.75 8.74 3.17
C TYR A 93 8.38 10.14 3.66
N GLY A 94 7.11 10.33 3.97
CA GLY A 94 6.60 11.51 4.64
C GLY A 94 6.79 11.46 6.15
N SER A 95 6.53 12.57 6.82
CA SER A 95 6.49 12.62 8.28
C SER A 95 5.45 11.65 8.84
N TYR A 96 5.71 11.12 10.04
CA TYR A 96 4.81 10.22 10.78
C TYR A 96 4.52 8.87 10.09
N GLY A 97 5.42 8.37 9.24
CA GLY A 97 5.29 7.04 8.63
C GLY A 97 4.34 6.98 7.43
N ASN A 98 3.96 8.13 6.87
CA ASN A 98 3.19 8.23 5.64
C ASN A 98 4.09 7.99 4.42
N TYR A 99 3.49 7.56 3.31
CA TYR A 99 4.19 7.39 2.03
C TYR A 99 3.52 8.23 0.96
N GLU A 100 4.33 8.91 0.16
CA GLU A 100 3.90 9.49 -1.11
C GLU A 100 4.55 8.69 -2.25
N ILE A 101 3.71 8.15 -3.13
CA ILE A 101 4.14 7.47 -4.35
C ILE A 101 3.77 8.38 -5.50
N ARG A 102 4.76 9.00 -6.13
CA ARG A 102 4.59 9.76 -7.35
C ARG A 102 4.78 8.84 -8.54
N ILE A 103 3.79 8.85 -9.43
CA ILE A 103 3.72 7.91 -10.55
C ILE A 103 3.83 8.74 -11.81
N LYS A 104 4.88 8.49 -12.58
CA LYS A 104 5.12 9.12 -13.87
C LYS A 104 5.15 8.07 -14.96
N TYR A 105 4.37 8.28 -16.01
CA TYR A 105 4.51 7.49 -17.22
C TYR A 105 5.81 7.87 -17.94
N THR A 106 6.60 6.87 -18.31
CA THR A 106 7.80 7.02 -19.13
C THR A 106 7.50 6.43 -20.51
N GLU A 107 7.46 7.28 -21.53
CA GLU A 107 7.64 6.83 -22.91
C GLU A 107 9.08 6.28 -23.00
N GLU A 108 9.25 5.11 -23.61
CA GLU A 108 10.58 4.50 -23.81
C GLU A 108 11.54 5.43 -24.57
#